data_AF-A0A8T7JDE4-F1
#
_entry.id   AF-A0A8T7JDE4-F1
#
_cell.length_a   1.000
_cell.length_b   1.000
_cell.length_c   1.000
_cell.angle_alpha   90.00
_cell.angle_beta   90.00
_cell.angle_gamma   90.00
#
_symmetry.space_group_name_H-M   'P 1'
#
loop_
_entity.id
_entity.type
_entity.pdbx_description
1 polymer ?
#
loop_
_entity_poly.entity_id
_entity_poly.type
_entity_poly.pdbx_seq_one_letter_code
_entity_poly.pdbx_strand_id
1 'polypeptide(L)'
;MKAFPSQFVLGLSLTTLLVACGGGGGGGGNSGGSTPLVCESNQQEVDGACRDVLDGGGVDGLLTNANVALYSLSLEVPFRFSYSGLLAQGVTGDDGRFKRVALPNVIDKPILVEVQATSNTIELGSGKSPVVKVMRTVMLPDDAPLDLTEAPIKFATPLTTMIVDLAVEKTRLLQTGYETENEILEIFYHELELASATVSTALGFGATEQGVDLLNTPPTVLSGTSEADKAKTLAHRVAIAAAVNAIGEISAKTNSDSVNLMESLVTDMLDGAVDGQLDRNKLPPIARAKEDIDTQTIAIEDIEVFKKPISELVDIAKVTEELEAEIETFEAADQTLNTADVQGSTNKAKPATLTSDRDGDGVPDSIDAFPNEASESADTDGDGIGNGADPDIDGDGIDDTLDTDIDGDDIDNFQDADMDGDGILNSLDVDMDGDGTINSADTTPLPGFGKLDWGSGFWGQAQWQ
;
A
#
# COMPACT_ATOMS: atom_id res chain seq x y z
N MET A 1 -26.55 -44.98 41.36
CA MET A 1 -26.44 -45.48 42.75
C MET A 1 -25.16 -46.30 42.86
N LYS A 2 -24.22 -45.88 43.74
CA LYS A 2 -23.25 -46.64 44.58
C LYS A 2 -22.67 -47.99 44.06
N ALA A 3 -21.39 -48.36 44.17
CA ALA A 3 -20.23 -47.86 44.92
C ALA A 3 -18.91 -48.57 44.49
N PHE A 4 -17.79 -47.93 44.85
CA PHE A 4 -16.36 -48.34 44.99
C PHE A 4 -16.09 -49.71 45.68
N PRO A 5 -14.86 -50.32 45.66
CA PRO A 5 -13.59 -49.69 46.12
C PRO A 5 -12.19 -50.13 45.57
N SER A 6 -11.23 -49.17 45.70
CA SER A 6 -9.82 -49.23 46.19
C SER A 6 -8.74 -50.03 45.40
N GLN A 7 -7.44 -49.68 45.32
CA GLN A 7 -6.48 -49.02 46.23
C GLN A 7 -5.32 -48.26 45.49
N PHE A 8 -4.67 -47.40 46.27
CA PHE A 8 -3.39 -46.67 46.14
C PHE A 8 -2.17 -47.43 45.54
N VAL A 9 -1.20 -46.72 44.95
CA VAL A 9 0.16 -46.43 45.51
C VAL A 9 0.96 -45.50 44.56
N LEU A 10 1.49 -44.41 45.14
CA LEU A 10 2.50 -43.48 44.58
C LEU A 10 3.91 -44.11 44.61
N GLY A 11 4.75 -43.81 43.61
CA GLY A 11 6.17 -44.19 43.60
C GLY A 11 7.05 -43.11 42.97
N LEU A 12 7.44 -42.12 43.78
CA LEU A 12 8.46 -41.10 43.52
C LEU A 12 9.85 -41.74 43.64
N SER A 13 10.69 -41.70 42.60
CA SER A 13 12.10 -42.15 42.68
C SER A 13 13.03 -40.96 42.70
N LEU A 14 13.54 -40.68 43.90
CA LEU A 14 14.65 -39.77 44.20
C LEU A 14 15.93 -40.61 44.20
N THR A 15 16.92 -40.27 43.36
CA THR A 15 18.26 -40.86 43.47
C THR A 15 19.33 -39.78 43.35
N THR A 16 19.99 -39.52 44.46
CA THR A 16 21.29 -38.85 44.55
C THR A 16 22.20 -39.69 45.41
N LEU A 17 23.37 -40.08 44.91
CA LEU A 17 24.56 -40.29 45.73
C LEU A 17 25.87 -40.14 44.92
N LEU A 18 26.49 -38.99 45.18
CA LEU A 18 27.91 -38.65 45.24
C LEU A 18 28.98 -39.70 44.87
N VAL A 19 29.93 -39.27 44.02
CA VAL A 19 31.37 -39.53 44.16
C VAL A 19 32.13 -38.21 43.99
N ALA A 20 33.05 -37.94 44.91
CA ALA A 20 33.93 -36.78 44.95
C ALA A 20 35.38 -37.15 44.63
N CYS A 21 36.05 -36.36 43.78
CA CYS A 21 37.51 -36.11 43.68
C CYS A 21 37.70 -35.21 42.44
N GLY A 22 38.41 -34.09 42.37
CA GLY A 22 39.20 -33.26 43.27
C GLY A 22 39.90 -32.20 42.39
N GLY A 23 40.20 -31.03 42.95
CA GLY A 23 41.33 -30.17 42.52
C GLY A 23 41.09 -29.04 41.51
N GLY A 24 40.97 -27.82 42.05
CA GLY A 24 41.90 -26.72 41.70
C GLY A 24 41.50 -25.72 40.60
N GLY A 25 41.61 -24.43 40.95
CA GLY A 25 41.96 -23.36 40.01
C GLY A 25 40.84 -22.34 39.75
N GLY A 26 40.98 -21.15 40.34
CA GLY A 26 40.07 -20.04 40.16
C GLY A 26 40.05 -19.47 38.74
N GLY A 27 38.88 -18.93 38.40
CA GLY A 27 38.63 -18.12 37.22
C GLY A 27 37.19 -17.64 37.32
N GLY A 28 36.98 -16.49 37.95
CA GLY A 28 35.67 -15.83 37.99
C GLY A 28 35.29 -15.37 36.58
N GLY A 29 34.69 -16.27 35.81
CA GLY A 29 33.89 -15.92 34.65
C GLY A 29 32.47 -15.69 35.14
N ASN A 30 32.09 -14.43 35.28
CA ASN A 30 30.69 -14.05 35.39
C ASN A 30 30.01 -14.39 34.06
N SER A 31 29.61 -15.66 33.87
CA SER A 31 28.63 -16.00 32.85
C SER A 31 27.31 -15.44 33.36
N GLY A 32 27.08 -14.16 33.09
CA GLY A 32 25.75 -13.59 33.08
C GLY A 32 24.96 -14.41 32.08
N GLY A 33 24.31 -15.47 32.56
CA GLY A 33 23.23 -16.10 31.83
C GLY A 33 22.15 -15.05 31.75
N SER A 34 22.09 -14.34 30.62
CA SER A 34 20.94 -13.54 30.27
C SER A 34 19.74 -14.47 30.42
N THR A 35 18.84 -14.14 31.34
CA THR A 35 17.51 -14.72 31.31
C THR A 35 16.96 -14.48 29.91
N PRO A 36 16.46 -15.51 29.19
CA PRO A 36 15.86 -15.33 27.88
C PRO A 36 14.83 -14.20 27.97
N LEU A 37 14.92 -13.23 27.07
CA LEU A 37 13.96 -12.15 27.00
C LEU A 37 12.61 -12.79 26.60
N VAL A 38 11.56 -12.59 27.39
CA VAL A 38 10.22 -13.11 27.06
C VAL A 38 9.48 -11.98 26.36
N CYS A 39 9.36 -12.09 25.04
CA CYS A 39 8.61 -11.14 24.22
C CYS A 39 7.12 -11.45 24.22
N GLU A 40 6.31 -10.43 24.00
CA GLU A 40 4.86 -10.54 23.83
C GLU A 40 4.51 -11.33 22.55
N SER A 41 3.25 -11.74 22.40
CA SER A 41 2.81 -12.58 21.27
C SER A 41 2.98 -11.93 19.90
N ASN A 42 2.97 -10.61 19.84
CA ASN A 42 3.22 -9.74 18.68
C ASN A 42 4.71 -9.33 18.54
N GLN A 43 5.61 -9.83 19.41
CA GLN A 43 7.01 -9.44 19.41
C GLN A 43 7.99 -10.61 19.22
N GLN A 44 9.13 -10.33 18.59
CA GLN A 44 10.23 -11.28 18.40
C GLN A 44 11.52 -10.74 19.01
N GLU A 45 12.26 -11.61 19.70
CA GLU A 45 13.61 -11.27 20.16
C GLU A 45 14.55 -11.14 18.96
N VAL A 46 15.07 -9.93 18.73
CA VAL A 46 16.08 -9.60 17.72
C VAL A 46 17.18 -8.80 18.40
N ASP A 47 18.42 -9.29 18.30
CA ASP A 47 19.61 -8.67 18.89
C ASP A 47 19.49 -8.36 20.40
N GLY A 48 18.75 -9.20 21.15
CA GLY A 48 18.58 -9.07 22.60
C GLY A 48 17.53 -8.03 23.02
N ALA A 49 16.68 -7.57 22.09
CA ALA A 49 15.51 -6.74 22.36
C ALA A 49 14.25 -7.36 21.73
N CYS A 50 13.10 -7.18 22.36
CA CYS A 50 11.82 -7.51 21.75
C CYS A 50 11.49 -6.44 20.72
N ARG A 51 11.20 -6.86 19.50
CA ARG A 51 10.75 -6.00 18.42
C ARG A 51 9.38 -6.46 17.95
N ASP A 52 8.50 -5.52 17.65
CA ASP A 52 7.23 -5.85 17.02
C ASP A 52 7.47 -6.47 15.65
N VAL A 53 6.51 -7.26 15.19
CA VAL A 53 6.63 -7.99 13.94
C VAL A 53 5.53 -7.57 12.98
N LEU A 54 5.89 -7.41 11.72
CA LEU A 54 4.95 -7.29 10.63
C LEU A 54 4.35 -8.67 10.34
N ASP A 55 3.02 -8.72 10.31
CA ASP A 55 2.24 -9.83 9.76
C ASP A 55 1.69 -9.45 8.37
N GLY A 56 1.17 -10.42 7.64
CA GLY A 56 0.78 -10.20 6.25
C GLY A 56 0.99 -11.38 5.34
N GLY A 57 1.07 -11.15 4.04
CA GLY A 57 1.30 -12.20 3.05
C GLY A 57 1.45 -11.69 1.62
N GLY A 58 2.00 -12.51 0.75
CA GLY A 58 1.95 -12.29 -0.70
C GLY A 58 0.71 -12.97 -1.29
N VAL A 59 -0.11 -12.24 -2.03
CA VAL A 59 -1.38 -12.73 -2.58
C VAL A 59 -1.42 -12.57 -4.10
N ASP A 60 -0.93 -13.60 -4.78
CA ASP A 60 -1.16 -13.90 -6.20
C ASP A 60 -2.25 -15.00 -6.25
N GLY A 61 -1.97 -16.09 -5.53
CA GLY A 61 -2.86 -16.72 -4.54
C GLY A 61 -1.97 -17.20 -3.38
N LEU A 62 -2.33 -16.92 -2.12
CA LEU A 62 -1.46 -17.02 -0.91
C LEU A 62 -0.12 -17.75 -1.13
N LEU A 63 0.96 -16.97 -1.23
CA LEU A 63 2.28 -17.49 -1.59
C LEU A 63 2.96 -18.13 -0.40
N THR A 64 3.22 -19.43 -0.49
CA THR A 64 4.05 -20.16 0.48
C THR A 64 5.52 -20.14 0.08
N ASN A 65 6.45 -20.15 1.03
CA ASN A 65 7.90 -20.24 0.78
C ASN A 65 8.46 -19.12 -0.15
N ALA A 66 7.84 -17.94 -0.13
CA ALA A 66 8.36 -16.73 -0.76
C ALA A 66 9.32 -16.00 0.19
N ASN A 67 10.26 -15.24 -0.38
CA ASN A 67 11.09 -14.34 0.41
C ASN A 67 10.31 -13.06 0.71
N VAL A 68 10.51 -12.50 1.90
CA VAL A 68 9.97 -11.21 2.31
C VAL A 68 11.13 -10.30 2.68
N ALA A 69 11.14 -9.07 2.19
CA ALA A 69 12.14 -8.07 2.53
C ALA A 69 11.47 -6.72 2.82
N LEU A 70 11.92 -6.07 3.89
CA LEU A 70 11.50 -4.73 4.27
C LEU A 70 12.63 -3.76 3.94
N TYR A 71 12.30 -2.69 3.23
CA TYR A 71 13.22 -1.62 2.89
C TYR A 71 12.67 -0.30 3.41
N SER A 72 13.53 0.56 3.95
CA SER A 72 13.16 1.97 4.08
C SER A 72 13.01 2.53 2.66
N LEU A 73 11.83 3.06 2.35
CA LEU A 73 11.60 3.70 1.06
C LEU A 73 12.41 5.00 1.03
N SER A 74 13.28 5.13 0.01
CA SER A 74 14.09 6.31 -0.22
C SER A 74 13.83 6.80 -1.63
N LEU A 75 13.44 8.06 -1.74
CA LEU A 75 12.97 8.69 -2.96
C LEU A 75 13.89 9.83 -3.43
N GLU A 76 15.16 9.84 -2.98
CA GLU A 76 16.14 10.90 -3.29
C GLU A 76 16.68 10.86 -4.74
N VAL A 77 16.92 12.04 -5.33
CA VAL A 77 17.53 12.28 -6.66
C VAL A 77 19.08 12.45 -6.59
N PRO A 78 19.89 12.15 -7.65
CA PRO A 78 19.53 11.62 -8.97
C PRO A 78 19.56 10.07 -8.97
N PHE A 79 18.40 9.50 -8.65
CA PHE A 79 17.96 8.10 -8.57
C PHE A 79 18.99 6.98 -8.52
N ARG A 80 18.72 6.08 -7.57
CA ARG A 80 18.36 4.71 -7.94
C ARG A 80 17.10 4.32 -7.19
N PHE A 81 16.24 3.54 -7.83
CA PHE A 81 15.45 2.51 -7.16
C PHE A 81 16.44 1.62 -6.40
N SER A 82 16.88 2.13 -5.26
CA SER A 82 17.87 1.50 -4.43
C SER A 82 17.05 0.99 -3.29
N TYR A 83 16.86 -0.32 -3.31
CA TYR A 83 16.66 -1.14 -2.12
C TYR A 83 17.84 -0.98 -1.13
N SER A 84 18.34 0.23 -0.93
CA SER A 84 19.24 0.60 0.16
C SER A 84 18.42 0.70 1.43
N GLY A 85 19.02 0.31 2.54
CA GLY A 85 18.29 0.30 3.81
C GLY A 85 17.38 -0.91 3.94
N LEU A 86 17.86 -2.11 3.58
CA LEU A 86 17.24 -3.36 4.02
C LEU A 86 17.11 -3.32 5.55
N LEU A 87 15.88 -3.29 6.04
CA LEU A 87 15.54 -3.22 7.46
C LEU A 87 15.43 -4.61 8.07
N ALA A 88 14.74 -5.51 7.34
CA ALA A 88 14.47 -6.86 7.80
C ALA A 88 14.22 -7.81 6.63
N GLN A 89 14.36 -9.10 6.90
CA GLN A 89 14.02 -10.18 5.97
C GLN A 89 13.23 -11.26 6.68
N GLY A 90 12.39 -11.95 5.93
CA GLY A 90 11.70 -13.15 6.37
C GLY A 90 11.27 -13.99 5.19
N VAL A 91 10.34 -14.90 5.45
CA VAL A 91 9.74 -15.78 4.44
C VAL A 91 8.26 -15.93 4.72
N THR A 92 7.49 -16.32 3.72
CA THR A 92 6.12 -16.77 3.95
C THR A 92 6.06 -18.22 4.45
N GLY A 93 5.10 -18.51 5.30
CA GLY A 93 4.81 -19.82 5.88
C GLY A 93 4.07 -20.77 4.96
N ASP A 94 3.73 -21.91 5.53
CA ASP A 94 2.91 -22.92 4.85
C ASP A 94 1.45 -22.45 4.70
N ASP A 95 1.05 -21.46 5.49
CA ASP A 95 -0.19 -20.69 5.43
C ASP A 95 -0.11 -19.47 4.49
N GLY A 96 1.04 -19.24 3.85
CA GLY A 96 1.29 -18.09 2.98
C GLY A 96 1.48 -16.76 3.71
N ARG A 97 1.53 -16.78 5.05
CA ARG A 97 1.68 -15.58 5.88
C ARG A 97 3.13 -15.29 6.22
N PHE A 98 3.46 -14.04 6.51
CA PHE A 98 4.81 -13.66 6.92
C PHE A 98 5.20 -14.42 8.20
N LYS A 99 6.36 -15.09 8.19
CA LYS A 99 6.94 -15.65 9.41
C LYS A 99 7.59 -14.52 10.23
N ARG A 100 6.75 -13.69 10.86
CA ARG A 100 7.13 -12.69 11.88
C ARG A 100 8.34 -11.84 11.47
N VAL A 101 8.13 -10.92 10.54
CA VAL A 101 9.22 -10.07 10.05
C VAL A 101 9.41 -8.91 11.03
N ALA A 102 10.51 -8.91 11.78
CA ALA A 102 10.75 -7.90 12.81
C ALA A 102 10.86 -6.49 12.22
N LEU A 103 10.14 -5.55 12.80
CA LEU A 103 10.17 -4.14 12.44
C LEU A 103 11.37 -3.42 13.06
N PRO A 104 11.80 -2.28 12.49
CA PRO A 104 12.71 -1.37 13.18
C PRO A 104 12.03 -0.78 14.43
N ASN A 105 12.83 -0.24 15.36
CA ASN A 105 12.31 0.36 16.60
C ASN A 105 11.58 1.69 16.38
N VAL A 106 11.88 2.35 15.26
CA VAL A 106 11.29 3.62 14.84
C VAL A 106 10.91 3.45 13.37
N ILE A 107 9.68 3.80 13.06
CA ILE A 107 9.16 3.89 11.69
C ILE A 107 8.85 5.36 11.48
N ASP A 108 9.84 6.09 10.97
CA ASP A 108 9.76 7.52 10.66
C ASP A 108 9.61 7.79 9.16
N LYS A 109 9.63 6.73 8.36
CA LYS A 109 9.52 6.75 6.90
C LYS A 109 8.71 5.56 6.42
N PRO A 110 8.13 5.64 5.21
CA PRO A 110 7.46 4.50 4.59
C PRO A 110 8.41 3.31 4.47
N ILE A 111 7.87 2.12 4.74
CA ILE A 111 8.56 0.84 4.59
C ILE A 111 7.97 0.13 3.38
N LEU A 112 8.80 -0.11 2.37
CA LEU A 112 8.46 -0.98 1.25
C LEU A 112 8.53 -2.44 1.70
N VAL A 113 7.42 -3.15 1.57
CA VAL A 113 7.30 -4.59 1.81
C VAL A 113 7.34 -5.30 0.47
N GLU A 114 8.44 -5.99 0.17
CA GLU A 114 8.57 -6.79 -1.06
C GLU A 114 8.44 -8.28 -0.76
N VAL A 115 7.58 -8.96 -1.51
CA VAL A 115 7.42 -10.41 -1.52
C VAL A 115 7.89 -10.96 -2.85
N GLN A 116 8.94 -11.77 -2.82
CA GLN A 116 9.56 -12.34 -4.00
C GLN A 116 9.42 -13.87 -4.03
N ALA A 117 8.79 -14.37 -5.09
CA ALA A 117 8.69 -15.79 -5.35
C ALA A 117 10.05 -16.39 -5.69
N THR A 118 10.33 -17.55 -5.09
CA THR A 118 11.49 -18.39 -5.34
C THR A 118 11.12 -19.58 -6.23
N SER A 119 12.10 -20.43 -6.56
CA SER A 119 11.83 -21.70 -7.25
C SER A 119 10.94 -22.66 -6.45
N ASN A 120 10.84 -22.47 -5.13
CA ASN A 120 10.06 -23.31 -4.22
C ASN A 120 8.72 -22.67 -3.84
N THR A 121 8.45 -21.45 -4.31
CA THR A 121 7.20 -20.75 -3.99
C THR A 121 6.04 -21.40 -4.72
N ILE A 122 4.99 -21.68 -3.95
CA ILE A 122 3.76 -22.31 -4.42
C ILE A 122 2.58 -21.47 -3.91
N GLU A 123 1.61 -21.23 -4.78
CA GLU A 123 0.32 -20.67 -4.40
C GLU A 123 -0.53 -21.75 -3.70
N LEU A 124 -0.96 -21.48 -2.46
CA LEU A 124 -1.61 -22.48 -1.61
C LEU A 124 -2.90 -23.06 -2.24
N GLY A 125 -3.72 -22.22 -2.87
CA GLY A 125 -4.99 -22.65 -3.50
C GLY A 125 -4.82 -23.39 -4.82
N SER A 126 -3.82 -23.03 -5.64
CA SER A 126 -3.64 -23.61 -6.98
C SER A 126 -2.65 -24.79 -6.98
N GLY A 127 -1.74 -24.85 -6.00
CA GLY A 127 -0.62 -25.80 -5.97
C GLY A 127 0.41 -25.58 -7.08
N LYS A 128 0.35 -24.43 -7.77
CA LYS A 128 1.24 -24.09 -8.90
C LYS A 128 2.23 -23.00 -8.49
N SER A 129 3.21 -22.78 -9.36
CA SER A 129 4.10 -21.62 -9.24
C SER A 129 3.32 -20.34 -9.52
N PRO A 130 3.60 -19.25 -8.79
CA PRO A 130 2.90 -17.99 -8.97
C PRO A 130 3.00 -17.42 -10.38
N VAL A 131 1.97 -16.72 -10.83
CA VAL A 131 1.99 -15.94 -12.08
C VAL A 131 2.87 -14.70 -11.88
N VAL A 132 2.65 -13.97 -10.80
CA VAL A 132 3.34 -12.73 -10.42
C VAL A 132 4.49 -13.05 -9.47
N LYS A 133 5.73 -12.83 -9.94
CA LYS A 133 6.94 -13.24 -9.21
C LYS A 133 7.41 -12.27 -8.14
N VAL A 134 7.06 -10.99 -8.26
CA VAL A 134 7.44 -9.94 -7.33
C VAL A 134 6.19 -9.12 -7.06
N MET A 135 5.84 -9.00 -5.79
CA MET A 135 4.74 -8.14 -5.35
C MET A 135 5.23 -7.19 -4.26
N ARG A 136 4.70 -5.98 -4.25
CA ARG A 136 5.05 -4.92 -3.30
C ARG A 136 3.79 -4.37 -2.65
N THR A 137 3.96 -3.91 -1.42
CA THR A 137 3.01 -3.04 -0.72
C THR A 137 3.83 -2.10 0.16
N VAL A 138 3.18 -1.11 0.76
CA VAL A 138 3.83 -0.11 1.59
C VAL A 138 3.20 -0.09 2.98
N MET A 139 4.04 0.09 4.00
CA MET A 139 3.65 0.42 5.35
C MET A 139 4.05 1.87 5.62
N LEU A 140 3.08 2.73 5.86
CA LEU A 140 3.24 4.13 6.22
C LEU A 140 3.54 4.24 7.73
N PRO A 141 4.17 5.34 8.18
CA PRO A 141 4.40 5.57 9.60
C PRO A 141 3.14 5.47 10.46
N ASP A 142 2.01 5.98 9.96
CA ASP A 142 0.72 5.99 10.67
C ASP A 142 0.01 4.63 10.69
N ASP A 143 0.47 3.66 9.89
CA ASP A 143 -0.01 2.28 9.96
C ASP A 143 0.44 1.58 11.25
N ALA A 144 1.39 2.14 11.99
CA ALA A 144 1.83 1.62 13.27
C ALA A 144 0.80 2.03 14.34
N PRO A 145 -0.02 1.11 14.88
CA PRO A 145 -1.01 1.51 15.87
C PRO A 145 -0.35 2.17 17.08
N LEU A 146 -0.97 3.25 17.59
CA LEU A 146 -0.55 3.95 18.81
C LEU A 146 -0.40 2.99 20.01
N ASP A 147 -1.17 1.90 19.97
CA ASP A 147 -1.07 0.73 20.83
C ASP A 147 -0.56 -0.46 20.00
N LEU A 148 0.76 -0.67 20.02
CA LEU A 148 1.46 -1.73 19.26
C LEU A 148 1.12 -3.16 19.73
N THR A 149 0.12 -3.35 20.61
CA THR A 149 -0.35 -4.67 21.05
C THR A 149 -0.95 -5.53 19.93
N GLU A 150 -1.33 -4.92 18.81
CA GLU A 150 -1.71 -5.60 17.56
C GLU A 150 -0.57 -5.52 16.53
N ALA A 151 -0.26 -6.65 15.89
CA ALA A 151 0.76 -6.69 14.85
C ALA A 151 0.21 -5.94 13.60
N PRO A 152 0.95 -4.98 13.03
CA PRO A 152 0.55 -4.37 11.76
C PRO A 152 0.49 -5.45 10.67
N ILE A 153 -0.50 -5.35 9.81
CA ILE A 153 -0.79 -6.37 8.79
C ILE A 153 -0.75 -5.74 7.41
N LYS A 154 0.13 -6.23 6.54
CA LYS A 154 0.24 -5.73 5.16
C LYS A 154 0.29 -6.86 4.13
N PHE A 155 -0.43 -6.68 3.03
CA PHE A 155 -0.50 -7.68 1.97
C PHE A 155 0.06 -7.14 0.67
N ALA A 156 1.03 -7.87 0.11
CA ALA A 156 1.57 -7.57 -1.21
C ALA A 156 0.76 -8.33 -2.26
N THR A 157 0.10 -7.60 -3.13
CA THR A 157 -0.75 -8.10 -4.22
C THR A 157 -0.31 -7.47 -5.54
N PRO A 158 -0.72 -7.97 -6.71
CA PRO A 158 -0.42 -7.30 -7.97
C PRO A 158 -0.98 -5.88 -8.04
N LEU A 159 -2.15 -5.64 -7.41
CA LEU A 159 -2.77 -4.32 -7.35
C LEU A 159 -1.97 -3.36 -6.49
N THR A 160 -1.60 -3.76 -5.26
CA THR A 160 -0.76 -2.91 -4.38
C THR A 160 0.62 -2.66 -5.00
N THR A 161 1.12 -3.60 -5.80
CA THR A 161 2.39 -3.43 -6.51
C THR A 161 2.29 -2.32 -7.53
N MET A 162 1.23 -2.32 -8.36
CA MET A 162 1.02 -1.26 -9.36
C MET A 162 0.77 0.09 -8.69
N ILE A 163 0.06 0.12 -7.56
CA ILE A 163 -0.16 1.36 -6.78
C ILE A 163 1.17 1.94 -6.31
N VAL A 164 1.99 1.13 -5.62
CA VAL A 164 3.28 1.60 -5.09
C VAL A 164 4.24 1.98 -6.21
N ASP A 165 4.35 1.16 -7.27
CA ASP A 165 5.24 1.46 -8.39
C ASP A 165 4.81 2.73 -9.14
N LEU A 166 3.50 2.96 -9.32
CA LEU A 166 2.96 4.18 -9.94
C LEU A 166 3.22 5.42 -9.08
N ALA A 167 2.92 5.34 -7.78
CA ALA A 167 3.15 6.45 -6.83
C ALA A 167 4.63 6.86 -6.80
N VAL A 168 5.53 5.89 -6.74
CA VAL A 168 6.98 6.14 -6.77
C VAL A 168 7.40 6.82 -8.07
N GLU A 169 6.91 6.35 -9.22
CA GLU A 169 7.27 6.93 -10.52
C GLU A 169 6.70 8.35 -10.70
N LYS A 170 5.45 8.60 -10.31
CA LYS A 170 4.85 9.95 -10.33
C LYS A 170 5.59 10.91 -9.41
N THR A 171 5.84 10.51 -8.16
CA THR A 171 6.67 11.27 -7.22
C THR A 171 8.01 11.67 -7.83
N ARG A 172 8.66 10.71 -8.49
CA ARG A 172 9.94 10.94 -9.16
C ARG A 172 9.85 11.93 -10.31
N LEU A 173 8.76 11.93 -11.08
CA LEU A 173 8.56 12.84 -12.22
C LEU A 173 8.31 14.27 -11.77
N LEU A 174 7.68 14.42 -10.60
CA LEU A 174 7.38 15.69 -9.96
C LEU A 174 8.62 16.35 -9.35
N GLN A 175 9.60 15.59 -8.86
CA GLN A 175 10.83 16.14 -8.28
C GLN A 175 11.65 17.01 -9.25
N THR A 176 12.01 18.21 -8.79
CA THR A 176 12.93 19.16 -9.45
C THR A 176 14.38 19.01 -8.97
N GLY A 177 14.58 18.35 -7.83
CA GLY A 177 15.88 18.15 -7.17
C GLY A 177 16.25 19.24 -6.16
N TYR A 178 15.30 20.10 -5.80
CA TYR A 178 15.47 21.12 -4.76
C TYR A 178 14.66 20.82 -3.49
N GLU A 179 13.84 19.78 -3.52
CA GLU A 179 12.99 19.34 -2.42
C GLU A 179 13.83 18.76 -1.28
N THR A 180 13.36 18.98 -0.07
CA THR A 180 13.77 18.29 1.14
C THR A 180 13.21 16.88 1.17
N GLU A 181 13.74 16.04 2.06
CA GLU A 181 13.24 14.67 2.22
C GLU A 181 11.78 14.63 2.69
N ASN A 182 11.34 15.60 3.50
CA ASN A 182 9.94 15.67 3.94
C ASN A 182 9.02 16.06 2.79
N GLU A 183 9.36 17.09 2.01
CA GLU A 183 8.61 17.45 0.80
C GLU A 183 8.50 16.25 -0.15
N ILE A 184 9.57 15.48 -0.36
CA ILE A 184 9.49 14.27 -1.19
C ILE A 184 8.52 13.22 -0.62
N LEU A 185 8.41 13.10 0.71
CA LEU A 185 7.49 12.17 1.35
C LEU A 185 6.03 12.62 1.23
N GLU A 186 5.75 13.91 1.34
CA GLU A 186 4.39 14.43 1.13
C GLU A 186 3.93 14.20 -0.31
N ILE A 187 4.77 14.47 -1.32
CA ILE A 187 4.47 14.10 -2.73
C ILE A 187 4.13 12.61 -2.81
N PHE A 188 4.91 11.76 -2.14
CA PHE A 188 4.68 10.33 -2.19
C PHE A 188 3.36 9.90 -1.56
N TYR A 189 2.94 10.50 -0.45
CA TYR A 189 1.67 10.17 0.19
C TYR A 189 0.49 10.57 -0.69
N HIS A 190 0.52 11.78 -1.23
CA HIS A 190 -0.50 12.22 -2.17
C HIS A 190 -0.54 11.33 -3.44
N GLU A 191 0.62 11.09 -4.05
CA GLU A 191 0.69 10.24 -5.25
C GLU A 191 0.32 8.78 -4.98
N LEU A 192 0.46 8.30 -3.74
CA LEU A 192 -0.01 6.98 -3.35
C LEU A 192 -1.53 6.90 -3.36
N GLU A 193 -2.23 7.95 -2.94
CA GLU A 193 -3.68 8.06 -3.00
C GLU A 193 -4.18 8.12 -4.45
N LEU A 194 -3.63 9.02 -5.27
CA LEU A 194 -3.97 9.10 -6.70
C LEU A 194 -3.65 7.81 -7.44
N ALA A 195 -2.52 7.16 -7.15
CA ALA A 195 -2.18 5.86 -7.72
C ALA A 195 -3.16 4.78 -7.29
N SER A 196 -3.62 4.79 -6.03
CA SER A 196 -4.65 3.87 -5.53
C SER A 196 -5.96 4.03 -6.31
N ALA A 197 -6.42 5.27 -6.51
CA ALA A 197 -7.60 5.56 -7.30
C ALA A 197 -7.43 5.14 -8.77
N THR A 198 -6.29 5.48 -9.40
CA THR A 198 -5.98 5.13 -10.78
C THR A 198 -6.00 3.62 -10.98
N VAL A 199 -5.32 2.84 -10.14
CA VAL A 199 -5.28 1.38 -10.23
C VAL A 199 -6.63 0.77 -9.88
N SER A 200 -7.37 1.33 -8.94
CA SER A 200 -8.74 0.91 -8.63
C SER A 200 -9.67 1.03 -9.85
N THR A 201 -9.64 2.18 -10.52
CA THR A 201 -10.49 2.45 -11.68
C THR A 201 -10.05 1.64 -12.88
N ALA A 202 -8.74 1.55 -13.12
CA ALA A 202 -8.20 0.81 -14.24
C ALA A 202 -8.29 -0.71 -14.06
N LEU A 203 -7.97 -1.25 -12.88
CA LEU A 203 -7.77 -2.70 -12.66
C LEU A 203 -8.38 -3.22 -11.35
N GLY A 204 -9.15 -2.41 -10.61
CA GLY A 204 -9.80 -2.81 -9.36
C GLY A 204 -11.09 -3.62 -9.56
N PHE A 205 -11.58 -3.75 -10.80
CA PHE A 205 -12.78 -4.54 -11.15
C PHE A 205 -14.02 -4.23 -10.29
N GLY A 206 -14.18 -2.97 -9.86
CA GLY A 206 -15.29 -2.53 -9.01
C GLY A 206 -15.20 -2.96 -7.54
N ALA A 207 -14.01 -3.34 -7.05
CA ALA A 207 -13.79 -3.66 -5.63
C ALA A 207 -14.01 -2.45 -4.72
N THR A 208 -13.55 -1.26 -5.12
CA THR A 208 -13.70 -0.01 -4.37
C THR A 208 -15.16 0.44 -4.24
N GLU A 209 -16.03 0.17 -5.23
CA GLU A 209 -17.49 0.38 -5.12
C GLU A 209 -18.13 -0.44 -3.96
N GLN A 210 -17.41 -1.41 -3.41
CA GLN A 210 -17.81 -2.25 -2.28
C GLN A 210 -17.11 -1.84 -0.97
N GLY A 211 -16.40 -0.71 -0.97
CA GLY A 211 -15.64 -0.19 0.16
C GLY A 211 -14.37 -0.98 0.44
N VAL A 212 -13.78 -1.62 -0.58
CA VAL A 212 -12.44 -2.21 -0.52
C VAL A 212 -11.42 -1.11 -0.72
N ASP A 213 -10.63 -0.84 0.31
CA ASP A 213 -9.34 -0.17 0.18
C ASP A 213 -8.30 -1.20 -0.27
N LEU A 214 -7.68 -1.00 -1.44
CA LEU A 214 -6.73 -1.95 -2.03
C LEU A 214 -5.43 -2.09 -1.23
N LEU A 215 -5.02 -1.08 -0.47
CA LEU A 215 -3.81 -1.11 0.35
C LEU A 215 -4.07 -1.73 1.73
N ASN A 216 -5.25 -1.50 2.31
CA ASN A 216 -5.51 -1.82 3.71
C ASN A 216 -6.54 -2.92 3.95
N THR A 217 -7.45 -3.21 3.00
CA THR A 217 -8.41 -4.30 3.18
C THR A 217 -7.70 -5.65 3.06
N PRO A 218 -7.71 -6.52 4.09
CA PRO A 218 -7.09 -7.84 3.97
C PRO A 218 -7.73 -8.67 2.84
N PRO A 219 -6.95 -9.26 1.92
CA PRO A 219 -7.45 -10.17 0.88
C PRO A 219 -7.60 -11.62 1.37
N THR A 220 -7.49 -11.84 2.68
CA THR A 220 -7.62 -13.14 3.35
C THR A 220 -8.17 -12.90 4.75
N VAL A 221 -8.96 -13.84 5.26
CA VAL A 221 -9.70 -13.66 6.51
C VAL A 221 -8.74 -13.80 7.69
N LEU A 222 -8.81 -12.84 8.60
CA LEU A 222 -8.06 -12.82 9.86
C LEU A 222 -8.96 -13.26 11.01
N SER A 223 -8.38 -13.69 12.13
CA SER A 223 -9.17 -14.04 13.32
C SER A 223 -10.00 -12.84 13.80
N GLY A 224 -11.30 -13.04 14.04
CA GLY A 224 -12.20 -11.97 14.51
C GLY A 224 -12.68 -11.00 13.42
N THR A 225 -12.41 -11.28 12.14
CA THR A 225 -12.94 -10.50 11.00
C THR A 225 -14.48 -10.51 11.03
N SER A 226 -15.10 -9.33 10.96
CA SER A 226 -16.56 -9.19 10.94
C SER A 226 -17.17 -9.72 9.64
N GLU A 227 -18.47 -10.07 9.63
CA GLU A 227 -19.15 -10.51 8.39
C GLU A 227 -19.13 -9.45 7.28
N ALA A 228 -19.18 -8.17 7.63
CA ALA A 228 -19.06 -7.08 6.66
C ALA A 228 -17.65 -7.04 6.03
N ASP A 229 -16.62 -7.23 6.85
CA ASP A 229 -15.22 -7.25 6.39
C ASP A 229 -14.87 -8.52 5.62
N LYS A 230 -15.54 -9.65 5.91
CA LYS A 230 -15.45 -10.89 5.13
C LYS A 230 -15.95 -10.69 3.69
N ALA A 231 -17.02 -9.91 3.49
CA ALA A 231 -17.51 -9.58 2.14
C ALA A 231 -16.50 -8.70 1.36
N LYS A 232 -15.92 -7.69 2.02
CA LYS A 232 -14.84 -6.85 1.45
C LYS A 232 -13.60 -7.68 1.11
N THR A 233 -13.20 -8.57 2.00
CA THR A 233 -12.08 -9.51 1.82
C THR A 233 -12.24 -10.34 0.56
N LEU A 234 -13.45 -10.89 0.34
CA LEU A 234 -13.75 -11.67 -0.85
C LEU A 234 -13.76 -10.82 -2.12
N ALA A 235 -14.32 -9.62 -2.08
CA ALA A 235 -14.29 -8.68 -3.20
C ALA A 235 -12.84 -8.33 -3.60
N HIS A 236 -11.99 -8.03 -2.62
CA HIS A 236 -10.57 -7.76 -2.84
C HIS A 236 -9.88 -8.97 -3.47
N ARG A 237 -10.11 -10.17 -2.93
CA ARG A 237 -9.49 -11.39 -3.45
C ARG A 237 -9.93 -11.74 -4.87
N VAL A 238 -11.19 -11.48 -5.21
CA VAL A 238 -11.71 -11.66 -6.57
C VAL A 238 -11.05 -10.67 -7.54
N ALA A 239 -10.87 -9.40 -7.15
CA ALA A 239 -10.16 -8.41 -7.96
C ALA A 239 -8.69 -8.80 -8.19
N ILE A 240 -8.01 -9.27 -7.14
CA ILE A 240 -6.65 -9.82 -7.24
C ILE A 240 -6.60 -10.98 -8.23
N ALA A 241 -7.48 -11.99 -8.07
CA ALA A 241 -7.53 -13.13 -8.97
C ALA A 241 -7.80 -12.73 -10.44
N ALA A 242 -8.61 -11.70 -10.67
CA ALA A 242 -8.90 -11.17 -11.99
C ALA A 242 -7.66 -10.50 -12.61
N ALA A 243 -6.96 -9.66 -11.84
CA ALA A 243 -5.72 -9.03 -12.26
C ALA A 243 -4.64 -10.08 -12.58
N VAL A 244 -4.46 -11.08 -11.72
CA VAL A 244 -3.54 -12.22 -11.91
C VAL A 244 -3.84 -12.97 -13.20
N ASN A 245 -5.10 -13.35 -13.42
CA ASN A 245 -5.50 -14.10 -14.62
C ASN A 245 -5.32 -13.26 -15.90
N ALA A 246 -5.61 -11.97 -15.85
CA ALA A 246 -5.37 -11.06 -16.96
C ALA A 246 -3.87 -10.93 -17.28
N ILE A 247 -3.02 -10.70 -16.26
CA ILE A 247 -1.55 -10.65 -16.38
C ILE A 247 -1.03 -11.97 -16.95
N GLY A 248 -1.52 -13.12 -16.48
CA GLY A 248 -1.14 -14.45 -16.96
C GLY A 248 -1.54 -14.68 -18.42
N GLU A 249 -2.75 -14.28 -18.83
CA GLU A 249 -3.18 -14.34 -20.22
C GLU A 249 -2.30 -13.49 -21.15
N ILE A 250 -1.97 -12.25 -20.75
CA ILE A 250 -1.12 -11.36 -21.54
C ILE A 250 0.29 -11.92 -21.62
N SER A 251 0.89 -12.28 -20.49
CA SER A 251 2.23 -12.88 -20.41
C SER A 251 2.36 -14.10 -21.32
N ALA A 252 1.34 -14.96 -21.35
CA ALA A 252 1.31 -16.13 -22.23
C ALA A 252 1.21 -15.76 -23.73
N LYS A 253 0.48 -14.69 -24.08
CA LYS A 253 0.34 -14.21 -25.47
C LYS A 253 1.58 -13.47 -25.96
N THR A 254 2.20 -12.65 -25.11
CA THR A 254 3.37 -11.81 -25.45
C THR A 254 4.70 -12.52 -25.21
N ASN A 255 4.69 -13.62 -24.45
CA ASN A 255 5.90 -14.29 -23.95
C ASN A 255 6.79 -13.33 -23.12
N SER A 256 6.17 -12.39 -22.43
CA SER A 256 6.81 -11.50 -21.45
C SER A 256 6.69 -12.10 -20.05
N ASP A 257 7.65 -11.81 -19.17
CA ASP A 257 7.48 -12.12 -17.75
C ASP A 257 6.57 -11.08 -17.07
N SER A 258 6.02 -11.47 -15.91
CA SER A 258 5.05 -10.65 -15.18
C SER A 258 5.63 -9.30 -14.74
N VAL A 259 6.94 -9.23 -14.46
CA VAL A 259 7.60 -8.02 -13.95
C VAL A 259 7.66 -6.97 -15.05
N ASN A 260 8.17 -7.34 -16.22
CA ASN A 260 8.25 -6.44 -17.37
C ASN A 260 6.86 -6.00 -17.87
N LEU A 261 5.86 -6.90 -17.80
CA LEU A 261 4.49 -6.55 -18.15
C LEU A 261 3.91 -5.52 -17.15
N MET A 262 4.07 -5.73 -15.85
CA MET A 262 3.57 -4.79 -14.84
C MET A 262 4.27 -3.42 -14.95
N GLU A 263 5.58 -3.39 -15.19
CA GLU A 263 6.32 -2.14 -15.45
C GLU A 263 5.76 -1.40 -16.67
N SER A 264 5.41 -2.13 -17.73
CA SER A 264 4.79 -1.53 -18.94
C SER A 264 3.40 -0.98 -18.64
N LEU A 265 2.60 -1.67 -17.81
CA LEU A 265 1.28 -1.20 -17.39
C LEU A 265 1.37 0.03 -16.49
N VAL A 266 2.30 0.06 -15.55
CA VAL A 266 2.55 1.23 -14.69
C VAL A 266 2.98 2.42 -15.52
N THR A 267 3.85 2.21 -16.52
CA THR A 267 4.28 3.28 -17.45
C THR A 267 3.10 3.84 -18.24
N ASP A 268 2.15 3.00 -18.65
CA ASP A 268 0.92 3.40 -19.33
C ASP A 268 0.03 4.22 -18.38
N MET A 269 -0.11 3.78 -17.13
CA MET A 269 -0.92 4.45 -16.10
C MET A 269 -0.40 5.84 -15.66
N LEU A 270 0.78 6.26 -16.12
CA LEU A 270 1.35 7.55 -15.73
C LEU A 270 0.50 8.74 -16.18
N ASP A 271 -0.20 8.62 -17.31
CA ASP A 271 -1.13 9.65 -17.80
C ASP A 271 -2.59 9.38 -17.40
N GLY A 272 -2.81 8.57 -16.36
CA GLY A 272 -4.14 8.25 -15.84
C GLY A 272 -4.93 7.24 -16.68
N ALA A 273 -4.39 6.80 -17.83
CA ALA A 273 -5.06 5.87 -18.73
C ALA A 273 -4.32 4.53 -18.87
N VAL A 274 -5.02 3.51 -19.38
CA VAL A 274 -4.39 2.26 -19.82
C VAL A 274 -4.75 2.03 -21.29
N ASP A 275 -4.14 2.83 -22.16
CA ASP A 275 -4.50 2.94 -23.58
C ASP A 275 -3.31 2.79 -24.54
N GLY A 276 -2.13 2.39 -24.05
CA GLY A 276 -0.92 2.26 -24.86
C GLY A 276 -0.29 3.58 -25.28
N GLN A 277 -0.63 4.68 -24.60
CA GLN A 277 -0.06 5.99 -24.81
C GLN A 277 0.47 6.57 -23.49
N LEU A 278 1.38 7.52 -23.64
CA LEU A 278 1.86 8.38 -22.57
C LEU A 278 1.92 9.79 -23.14
N ASP A 279 1.15 10.72 -22.60
CA ASP A 279 1.04 12.10 -23.10
C ASP A 279 0.73 12.15 -24.61
N ARG A 280 -0.16 11.26 -25.07
CA ARG A 280 -0.54 11.08 -26.50
C ARG A 280 0.57 10.53 -27.39
N ASN A 281 1.70 10.12 -26.82
CA ASN A 281 2.74 9.41 -27.53
C ASN A 281 2.55 7.91 -27.34
N LYS A 282 2.48 7.16 -28.44
CA LYS A 282 2.37 5.69 -28.38
C LYS A 282 3.55 5.10 -27.62
N LEU A 283 3.25 4.28 -26.62
CA LEU A 283 4.25 3.50 -25.92
C LEU A 283 4.76 2.35 -26.79
N PRO A 284 5.98 1.86 -26.52
CA PRO A 284 6.46 0.62 -27.11
C PRO A 284 5.50 -0.54 -26.78
N PRO A 285 5.24 -1.46 -27.71
CA PRO A 285 4.48 -2.67 -27.40
C PRO A 285 5.12 -3.46 -26.26
N ILE A 286 4.32 -4.26 -25.54
CA ILE A 286 4.75 -5.01 -24.32
C ILE A 286 5.66 -6.22 -24.64
N ALA A 287 6.49 -6.15 -25.68
CA ALA A 287 7.40 -7.21 -26.06
C ALA A 287 8.77 -6.68 -26.48
N ARG A 288 9.83 -7.21 -25.84
CA ARG A 288 11.21 -7.47 -26.36
C ARG A 288 12.06 -8.10 -25.25
N ALA A 289 13.00 -9.02 -25.44
CA ALA A 289 13.49 -9.74 -26.61
C ALA A 289 13.91 -11.17 -26.17
N LYS A 290 13.33 -12.21 -26.78
CA LYS A 290 14.11 -13.42 -27.05
C LYS A 290 14.56 -13.30 -28.49
N GLU A 291 15.88 -13.25 -28.69
CA GLU A 291 16.48 -13.44 -30.00
C GLU A 291 15.84 -14.69 -30.63
N ASP A 292 15.29 -14.54 -31.82
CA ASP A 292 14.62 -15.59 -32.60
C ASP A 292 13.23 -16.02 -32.09
N ILE A 293 12.18 -15.36 -32.60
CA ILE A 293 10.93 -15.91 -33.16
C ILE A 293 9.96 -14.75 -33.35
N ASP A 294 9.08 -14.84 -34.34
CA ASP A 294 7.94 -13.98 -34.66
C ASP A 294 7.09 -13.63 -33.41
N THR A 295 7.55 -12.70 -32.57
CA THR A 295 6.85 -12.26 -31.36
C THR A 295 5.68 -11.38 -31.79
N GLN A 296 4.46 -11.84 -31.51
CA GLN A 296 3.28 -10.97 -31.57
C GLN A 296 3.46 -9.85 -30.55
N THR A 297 3.81 -8.67 -31.03
CA THR A 297 3.77 -7.43 -30.26
C THR A 297 2.32 -7.05 -30.08
N ILE A 298 1.84 -7.00 -28.84
CA ILE A 298 0.51 -6.50 -28.51
C ILE A 298 0.70 -5.09 -27.96
N ALA A 299 0.05 -4.12 -28.57
CA ALA A 299 -0.03 -2.75 -28.06
C ALA A 299 -1.02 -2.75 -26.87
N ILE A 300 -0.79 -1.93 -25.85
CA ILE A 300 -1.61 -1.99 -24.62
C ILE A 300 -3.09 -1.71 -24.94
N GLU A 301 -3.37 -0.83 -25.91
CA GLU A 301 -4.73 -0.54 -26.39
C GLU A 301 -5.51 -1.79 -26.89
N ASP A 302 -4.77 -2.76 -27.42
CA ASP A 302 -5.30 -4.00 -28.01
C ASP A 302 -5.48 -5.11 -26.95
N ILE A 303 -5.21 -4.81 -25.68
CA ILE A 303 -5.39 -5.73 -24.57
C ILE A 303 -6.86 -5.80 -24.18
N GLU A 304 -7.59 -6.60 -24.95
CA GLU A 304 -9.01 -6.88 -24.68
C GLU A 304 -9.23 -7.62 -23.36
N VAL A 305 -8.21 -8.25 -22.76
CA VAL A 305 -8.40 -9.06 -21.54
C VAL A 305 -8.90 -8.24 -20.36
N PHE A 306 -8.47 -6.99 -20.21
CA PHE A 306 -8.94 -6.13 -19.12
C PHE A 306 -10.37 -5.63 -19.36
N LYS A 307 -10.80 -5.57 -20.63
CA LYS A 307 -12.17 -5.22 -21.04
C LYS A 307 -13.17 -6.38 -20.86
N LYS A 308 -12.69 -7.59 -20.53
CA LYS A 308 -13.58 -8.74 -20.27
C LYS A 308 -14.34 -8.53 -18.96
N PRO A 309 -15.60 -8.99 -18.88
CA PRO A 309 -16.29 -9.05 -17.60
C PRO A 309 -15.55 -9.98 -16.64
N ILE A 310 -15.60 -9.68 -15.35
CA ILE A 310 -14.87 -10.43 -14.32
C ILE A 310 -15.19 -11.93 -14.33
N SER A 311 -16.42 -12.31 -14.71
CA SER A 311 -16.88 -13.69 -14.81
C SER A 311 -16.20 -14.50 -15.91
N GLU A 312 -15.57 -13.84 -16.89
CA GLU A 312 -14.72 -14.48 -17.89
C GLU A 312 -13.27 -14.62 -17.44
N LEU A 313 -12.86 -13.89 -16.41
CA LEU A 313 -11.51 -13.90 -15.84
C LEU A 313 -11.40 -14.82 -14.62
N VAL A 314 -12.45 -14.90 -13.79
CA VAL A 314 -12.39 -15.56 -12.47
C VAL A 314 -13.60 -16.47 -12.26
N ASP A 315 -13.32 -17.70 -11.82
CA ASP A 315 -14.34 -18.57 -11.21
C ASP A 315 -14.52 -18.16 -9.74
N ILE A 316 -15.50 -17.30 -9.50
CA ILE A 316 -15.76 -16.71 -8.19
C ILE A 316 -16.17 -17.77 -7.17
N ALA A 317 -16.87 -18.82 -7.60
CA ALA A 317 -17.24 -19.91 -6.70
C ALA A 317 -16.00 -20.63 -6.17
N LYS A 318 -14.98 -20.82 -7.02
CA LYS A 318 -13.69 -21.38 -6.61
C LYS A 318 -12.95 -20.47 -5.63
N VAL A 319 -12.94 -19.15 -5.86
CA VAL A 319 -12.30 -18.19 -4.94
C VAL A 319 -13.00 -18.18 -3.58
N THR A 320 -14.34 -18.27 -3.56
CA THR A 320 -15.09 -18.41 -2.32
C THR A 320 -14.72 -19.70 -1.58
N GLU A 321 -14.68 -20.85 -2.27
CA GLU A 321 -14.30 -22.13 -1.66
C GLU A 321 -12.88 -22.08 -1.05
N GLU A 322 -11.93 -21.45 -1.74
CA GLU A 322 -10.57 -21.25 -1.22
C GLU A 322 -10.54 -20.38 0.04
N LEU A 323 -11.32 -19.30 0.06
CA LEU A 323 -11.40 -18.40 1.22
C LEU A 323 -12.12 -19.08 2.41
N GLU A 324 -13.17 -19.85 2.15
CA GLU A 324 -13.85 -20.66 3.19
C GLU A 324 -12.91 -21.71 3.79
N ALA A 325 -12.10 -22.38 2.96
CA ALA A 325 -11.10 -23.32 3.44
C ALA A 325 -10.04 -22.65 4.34
N GLU A 326 -9.65 -21.40 4.04
CA GLU A 326 -8.80 -20.62 4.93
C GLU A 326 -9.48 -20.35 6.27
N ILE A 327 -10.74 -19.90 6.27
CA ILE A 327 -11.52 -19.66 7.50
C ILE A 327 -11.54 -20.92 8.38
N GLU A 328 -11.80 -22.11 7.80
CA GLU A 328 -11.82 -23.37 8.55
C GLU A 328 -10.47 -23.71 9.21
N THR A 329 -9.35 -23.24 8.66
CA THR A 329 -8.04 -23.40 9.28
C THR A 329 -7.77 -22.42 10.43
N PHE A 330 -8.43 -21.27 10.46
CA PHE A 330 -8.21 -20.20 11.46
C PHE A 330 -9.26 -20.15 12.57
N GLU A 331 -10.52 -20.47 12.29
CA GLU A 331 -11.61 -20.47 13.25
C GLU A 331 -12.24 -21.86 13.31
N ALA A 332 -12.27 -22.45 14.50
CA ALA A 332 -13.11 -23.62 14.74
C ALA A 332 -14.59 -23.19 14.66
N ALA A 333 -15.13 -23.23 13.44
CA ALA A 333 -16.54 -23.12 13.07
C ALA A 333 -17.30 -21.86 13.50
N ASP A 334 -17.50 -20.89 12.58
CA ASP A 334 -18.85 -20.38 12.25
C ASP A 334 -18.88 -19.52 10.96
N GLN A 335 -19.97 -19.70 10.21
CA GLN A 335 -20.55 -18.90 9.10
C GLN A 335 -19.92 -18.96 7.70
N THR A 336 -20.69 -19.60 6.81
CA THR A 336 -20.56 -19.57 5.35
C THR A 336 -20.57 -18.15 4.83
N LEU A 337 -19.59 -17.79 4.01
CA LEU A 337 -19.61 -16.53 3.25
C LEU A 337 -20.91 -16.50 2.44
N ASN A 338 -21.72 -15.45 2.60
CA ASN A 338 -22.94 -15.34 1.81
C ASN A 338 -22.56 -15.05 0.34
N THR A 339 -22.52 -16.12 -0.47
CA THR A 339 -22.27 -16.03 -1.92
C THR A 339 -23.24 -15.09 -2.63
N ALA A 340 -24.40 -14.74 -2.05
CA ALA A 340 -25.34 -13.80 -2.64
C ALA A 340 -24.84 -12.34 -2.60
N ASP A 341 -24.04 -11.95 -1.61
CA ASP A 341 -23.44 -10.60 -1.54
C ASP A 341 -22.33 -10.46 -2.59
N VAL A 342 -21.67 -11.58 -2.89
CA VAL A 342 -20.66 -11.75 -3.94
C VAL A 342 -21.31 -11.83 -5.32
N GLN A 343 -22.42 -12.56 -5.50
CA GLN A 343 -23.21 -12.60 -6.73
C GLN A 343 -23.95 -11.27 -7.01
N GLY A 344 -24.24 -10.48 -5.98
CA GLY A 344 -24.66 -9.08 -6.11
C GLY A 344 -23.52 -8.19 -6.59
N SER A 345 -22.31 -8.43 -6.06
CA SER A 345 -21.05 -7.82 -6.48
C SER A 345 -20.64 -8.19 -7.92
N THR A 346 -20.89 -9.42 -8.40
CA THR A 346 -20.61 -9.81 -9.80
C THR A 346 -21.41 -9.05 -10.86
N ASN A 347 -22.54 -8.45 -10.46
CA ASN A 347 -23.36 -7.61 -11.33
C ASN A 347 -23.02 -6.10 -11.21
N LYS A 348 -22.11 -5.74 -10.29
CA LYS A 348 -21.53 -4.40 -10.13
C LYS A 348 -20.08 -4.34 -10.58
N ALA A 349 -19.35 -5.45 -10.55
CA ALA A 349 -18.01 -5.57 -11.09
C ALA A 349 -18.02 -5.22 -12.58
N LYS A 350 -17.49 -4.05 -12.90
CA LYS A 350 -17.34 -3.58 -14.27
C LYS A 350 -16.06 -4.17 -14.85
N PRO A 351 -15.98 -4.32 -16.19
CA PRO A 351 -14.67 -4.37 -16.84
C PRO A 351 -13.78 -3.25 -16.31
N ALA A 352 -12.47 -3.43 -16.41
CA ALA A 352 -11.53 -2.32 -16.29
C ALA A 352 -12.08 -1.12 -17.06
N THR A 353 -12.38 -0.02 -16.36
CA THR A 353 -12.60 1.26 -17.03
C THR A 353 -11.21 1.77 -17.31
N LEU A 354 -10.61 1.29 -18.40
CA LEU A 354 -9.25 1.61 -18.86
C LEU A 354 -9.07 3.11 -19.24
N THR A 355 -10.04 3.95 -18.87
CA THR A 355 -10.15 5.37 -19.18
C THR A 355 -11.16 5.99 -18.22
N SER A 356 -10.76 7.01 -17.48
CA SER A 356 -11.62 8.09 -16.98
C SER A 356 -10.71 9.12 -16.33
N ASP A 357 -10.04 9.92 -17.15
CA ASP A 357 -9.49 11.24 -16.84
C ASP A 357 -9.80 12.04 -18.12
N ARG A 358 -10.95 12.70 -18.11
CA ARG A 358 -11.60 13.19 -19.34
C ARG A 358 -10.99 14.48 -19.84
N ASP A 359 -10.52 15.29 -18.92
CA ASP A 359 -9.96 16.62 -19.16
C ASP A 359 -8.42 16.61 -19.09
N GLY A 360 -7.83 15.55 -18.55
CA GLY A 360 -6.42 15.22 -18.66
C GLY A 360 -5.56 15.98 -17.66
N ASP A 361 -6.09 16.24 -16.47
CA ASP A 361 -5.38 16.89 -15.37
C ASP A 361 -4.57 15.92 -14.51
N GLY A 362 -4.71 14.61 -14.74
CA GLY A 362 -4.00 13.55 -14.01
C GLY A 362 -4.79 12.97 -12.85
N VAL A 363 -5.98 13.50 -12.55
CA VAL A 363 -6.91 12.99 -11.54
C VAL A 363 -7.99 12.16 -12.22
N PRO A 364 -8.20 10.89 -11.84
CA PRO A 364 -9.25 10.09 -12.45
C PRO A 364 -10.66 10.65 -12.19
N ASP A 365 -11.54 10.70 -13.20
CA ASP A 365 -12.96 11.15 -13.16
C ASP A 365 -13.76 10.57 -11.98
N SER A 366 -13.33 9.44 -11.42
CA SER A 366 -13.98 8.78 -10.29
C SER A 366 -13.76 9.48 -8.95
N ILE A 367 -12.68 10.25 -8.83
CA ILE A 367 -12.28 10.99 -7.63
C ILE A 367 -12.12 12.49 -7.90
N ASP A 368 -12.15 12.91 -9.16
CA ASP A 368 -12.19 14.30 -9.58
C ASP A 368 -13.57 14.94 -9.32
N ALA A 369 -13.58 16.08 -8.61
CA ALA A 369 -14.77 16.87 -8.32
C ALA A 369 -15.33 17.58 -9.58
N PHE A 370 -14.46 17.93 -10.53
CA PHE A 370 -14.80 18.56 -11.81
C PHE A 370 -14.28 17.77 -13.04
N PRO A 371 -14.83 16.58 -13.35
CA PRO A 371 -14.39 15.67 -14.45
C PRO A 371 -14.50 16.16 -15.89
N ASN A 372 -14.62 17.46 -16.13
CA ASN A 372 -14.60 18.06 -17.46
C ASN A 372 -13.81 19.39 -17.48
N GLU A 373 -13.20 19.79 -16.37
CA GLU A 373 -12.50 21.06 -16.19
C GLU A 373 -11.08 20.81 -15.68
N ALA A 374 -10.11 20.64 -16.61
CA ALA A 374 -8.71 20.31 -16.30
C ALA A 374 -7.93 21.33 -15.41
N SER A 375 -8.59 22.37 -14.92
CA SER A 375 -8.02 23.36 -14.01
C SER A 375 -8.56 23.23 -12.59
N GLU A 376 -9.49 22.30 -12.35
CA GLU A 376 -10.15 22.10 -11.07
C GLU A 376 -10.29 20.61 -10.85
N SER A 377 -9.78 20.07 -9.75
CA SER A 377 -9.90 18.65 -9.42
C SER A 377 -10.47 18.42 -8.02
N ALA A 378 -10.43 19.44 -7.16
CA ALA A 378 -10.83 19.42 -5.76
C ALA A 378 -11.95 20.45 -5.43
N ASP A 379 -12.76 20.12 -4.41
CA ASP A 379 -13.89 20.89 -3.85
C ASP A 379 -13.92 20.58 -2.34
N THR A 380 -13.03 21.21 -1.57
CA THR A 380 -12.70 20.84 -0.18
C THR A 380 -13.92 20.97 0.75
N ASP A 381 -14.68 22.05 0.67
CA ASP A 381 -15.86 22.28 1.51
C ASP A 381 -17.16 21.65 0.94
N GLY A 382 -17.13 21.23 -0.32
CA GLY A 382 -18.23 20.55 -1.02
C GLY A 382 -19.39 21.47 -1.40
N ASP A 383 -19.15 22.78 -1.57
CA ASP A 383 -20.17 23.75 -1.99
C ASP A 383 -20.44 23.73 -3.51
N GLY A 384 -19.53 23.12 -4.27
CA GLY A 384 -19.60 22.96 -5.73
C GLY A 384 -18.85 24.03 -6.52
N ILE A 385 -18.05 24.87 -5.87
CA ILE A 385 -17.01 25.73 -6.46
C ILE A 385 -15.67 24.98 -6.31
N GLY A 386 -14.84 24.98 -7.34
CA GLY A 386 -13.54 24.31 -7.26
C GLY A 386 -12.55 25.15 -6.46
N ASN A 387 -11.60 24.50 -5.78
CA ASN A 387 -10.63 25.18 -4.92
C ASN A 387 -9.93 26.33 -5.65
N GLY A 388 -9.61 26.17 -6.95
CA GLY A 388 -8.98 27.19 -7.80
C GLY A 388 -9.82 28.48 -8.02
N ALA A 389 -11.10 28.44 -7.64
CA ALA A 389 -12.06 29.53 -7.82
C ALA A 389 -12.85 29.87 -6.53
N ASP A 390 -12.62 29.15 -5.44
CA ASP A 390 -13.27 29.37 -4.14
C ASP A 390 -12.46 30.38 -3.31
N PRO A 391 -13.08 31.43 -2.74
CA PRO A 391 -12.40 32.33 -1.80
C PRO A 391 -12.43 31.90 -0.32
N ASP A 392 -12.98 30.71 0.01
CA ASP A 392 -13.11 30.13 1.35
C ASP A 392 -13.00 28.58 1.22
N ILE A 393 -11.82 28.07 0.84
CA ILE A 393 -11.59 26.69 0.39
C ILE A 393 -12.08 25.63 1.39
N ASP A 394 -11.88 25.84 2.71
CA ASP A 394 -12.30 24.91 3.75
C ASP A 394 -13.72 25.16 4.30
N GLY A 395 -14.34 26.28 3.89
CA GLY A 395 -15.69 26.68 4.28
C GLY A 395 -15.86 27.01 5.76
N ASP A 396 -14.79 27.36 6.49
CA ASP A 396 -14.87 27.74 7.91
C ASP A 396 -15.48 29.14 8.12
N GLY A 397 -15.55 29.93 7.05
CA GLY A 397 -16.09 31.30 7.01
C GLY A 397 -15.04 32.40 7.12
N ILE A 398 -13.76 32.06 7.01
CA ILE A 398 -12.62 32.97 6.89
C ILE A 398 -12.16 32.95 5.43
N ASP A 399 -12.11 34.13 4.81
CA ASP A 399 -11.62 34.28 3.44
C ASP A 399 -10.15 33.84 3.35
N ASP A 400 -9.79 33.04 2.34
CA ASP A 400 -8.48 32.39 2.23
C ASP A 400 -7.33 33.39 2.40
N THR A 401 -7.48 34.60 1.85
CA THR A 401 -6.46 35.67 1.94
C THR A 401 -6.12 36.07 3.38
N LEU A 402 -6.98 35.75 4.34
CA LEU A 402 -6.85 35.99 5.77
C LEU A 402 -6.75 34.72 6.59
N ASP A 403 -6.98 33.55 6.00
CA ASP A 403 -6.88 32.27 6.69
C ASP A 403 -5.42 31.86 6.90
N THR A 404 -5.17 31.24 8.03
CA THR A 404 -3.91 30.61 8.40
C THR A 404 -3.88 29.11 8.11
N ASP A 405 -5.00 28.51 7.72
CA ASP A 405 -5.22 27.07 7.45
C ASP A 405 -6.30 26.95 6.35
N ILE A 406 -5.92 27.14 5.08
CA ILE A 406 -6.90 27.33 3.98
C ILE A 406 -7.55 26.03 3.51
N ASP A 407 -6.93 24.87 3.73
CA ASP A 407 -7.48 23.56 3.35
C ASP A 407 -8.13 22.83 4.55
N GLY A 408 -7.97 23.37 5.77
CA GLY A 408 -8.63 22.92 6.98
C GLY A 408 -8.07 21.60 7.54
N ASP A 409 -6.80 21.29 7.25
CA ASP A 409 -6.14 20.04 7.66
C ASP A 409 -5.53 20.08 9.08
N ASP A 410 -5.74 21.19 9.80
CA ASP A 410 -5.15 21.53 11.11
C ASP A 410 -3.63 21.84 11.06
N ILE A 411 -3.05 22.10 9.88
CA ILE A 411 -1.68 22.55 9.66
C ILE A 411 -1.67 24.00 9.18
N ASP A 412 -1.00 24.88 9.93
CA ASP A 412 -0.90 26.28 9.49
C ASP A 412 -0.22 26.38 8.11
N ASN A 413 -0.76 27.15 7.15
CA ASN A 413 -0.28 27.36 5.78
C ASN A 413 1.26 27.52 5.64
N PHE A 414 1.91 28.17 6.61
CA PHE A 414 3.37 28.40 6.56
C PHE A 414 4.23 27.19 6.95
N GLN A 415 3.60 26.19 7.56
CA GLN A 415 4.18 24.89 7.93
C GLN A 415 3.70 23.80 6.99
N ASP A 416 2.64 24.08 6.23
CA ASP A 416 2.08 23.19 5.25
C ASP A 416 2.94 23.12 3.97
N ALA A 417 3.05 21.91 3.45
CA ALA A 417 3.75 21.60 2.21
C ALA A 417 2.82 21.59 0.98
N ASP A 418 1.50 21.53 1.20
CA ASP A 418 0.44 21.40 0.19
C ASP A 418 -0.73 22.34 0.53
N MET A 419 -0.46 23.64 0.48
CA MET A 419 -1.24 24.64 1.21
C MET A 419 -2.71 24.71 0.80
N ASP A 420 -3.04 24.49 -0.47
CA ASP A 420 -4.41 24.52 -0.98
C ASP A 420 -5.07 23.13 -1.05
N GLY A 421 -4.37 22.10 -0.58
CA GLY A 421 -4.83 20.72 -0.54
C GLY A 421 -5.14 20.12 -1.92
N ASP A 422 -4.61 20.69 -3.00
CA ASP A 422 -4.84 20.19 -4.37
C ASP A 422 -3.98 18.96 -4.71
N GLY A 423 -3.05 18.62 -3.84
CA GLY A 423 -2.15 17.48 -3.96
C GLY A 423 -0.83 17.78 -4.68
N ILE A 424 -0.65 18.99 -5.19
CA ILE A 424 0.59 19.44 -5.78
C ILE A 424 1.30 20.30 -4.74
N LEU A 425 2.38 19.74 -4.16
CA LEU A 425 3.13 20.51 -3.17
C LEU A 425 3.51 21.90 -3.63
N ASN A 426 3.42 22.86 -2.71
CA ASN A 426 3.88 24.24 -2.79
C ASN A 426 5.18 24.44 -3.59
N SER A 427 6.15 23.55 -3.42
CA SER A 427 7.46 23.64 -4.09
C SER A 427 7.44 23.32 -5.61
N LEU A 428 6.44 22.56 -6.04
CA LEU A 428 6.23 22.08 -7.41
C LEU A 428 5.03 22.72 -8.07
N ASP A 429 4.15 23.27 -7.26
CA ASP A 429 2.95 23.90 -7.69
C ASP A 429 3.20 25.32 -8.21
N VAL A 430 2.44 25.66 -9.24
CA VAL A 430 2.51 26.93 -9.93
C VAL A 430 1.60 27.98 -9.30
N ASP A 431 0.71 27.61 -8.39
CA ASP A 431 -0.38 28.41 -7.81
C ASP A 431 -0.68 28.00 -6.34
N MET A 432 0.32 28.22 -5.45
CA MET A 432 0.49 27.51 -4.17
C MET A 432 -0.71 27.58 -3.22
N ASP A 433 -1.48 28.64 -3.30
CA ASP A 433 -2.60 28.94 -2.42
C ASP A 433 -3.96 28.78 -3.11
N GLY A 434 -4.00 28.14 -4.29
CA GLY A 434 -5.24 27.84 -5.00
C GLY A 434 -6.02 29.07 -5.46
N ASP A 435 -5.47 30.29 -5.41
CA ASP A 435 -6.25 31.52 -5.64
C ASP A 435 -6.51 31.85 -7.14
N GLY A 436 -6.00 30.99 -8.03
CA GLY A 436 -6.06 31.13 -9.49
C GLY A 436 -4.98 32.05 -10.06
N THR A 437 -4.05 32.55 -9.24
CA THR A 437 -2.95 33.44 -9.62
C THR A 437 -1.61 32.77 -9.41
N ILE A 438 -0.99 32.33 -10.51
CA ILE A 438 0.33 31.72 -10.44
C ILE A 438 1.35 32.45 -9.53
N ASN A 439 2.09 31.69 -8.74
CA ASN A 439 3.11 32.11 -7.75
C ASN A 439 4.04 33.25 -8.23
N SER A 440 4.38 33.26 -9.52
CA SER A 440 5.27 34.27 -10.11
C SER A 440 4.61 35.64 -10.36
N ALA A 441 3.28 35.67 -10.42
CA ALA A 441 2.45 36.84 -10.66
C ALA A 441 1.67 37.26 -9.41
N ASP A 442 1.60 36.39 -8.41
CA ASP A 442 0.84 36.64 -7.20
C ASP A 442 1.61 37.46 -6.16
N THR A 443 0.86 38.33 -5.48
CA THR A 443 1.35 39.24 -4.45
C THR A 443 1.07 38.76 -3.04
N THR A 444 0.39 37.64 -2.88
CA THR A 444 -0.10 37.06 -1.64
C THR A 444 0.08 35.52 -1.55
N PRO A 445 1.17 34.89 -2.04
CA PRO A 445 1.24 33.43 -2.25
C PRO A 445 1.46 32.62 -0.96
N LEU A 446 1.21 33.27 0.18
CA LEU A 446 1.21 32.75 1.54
C LEU A 446 0.11 33.56 2.27
N PRO A 447 -1.14 33.08 2.25
CA PRO A 447 -2.26 33.74 2.92
C PRO A 447 -2.08 33.81 4.43
N GLY A 448 -2.89 34.63 5.13
CA GLY A 448 -2.85 34.75 6.59
C GLY A 448 -1.67 35.57 7.17
N PHE A 449 -0.56 35.70 6.46
CA PHE A 449 0.57 36.59 6.83
C PHE A 449 0.40 37.98 6.22
N GLY A 450 -0.67 38.68 6.62
CA GLY A 450 -1.08 39.97 6.08
C GLY A 450 0.09 40.88 5.66
N LYS A 451 0.13 41.23 4.37
CA LYS A 451 1.07 42.15 3.70
C LYS A 451 2.17 42.70 4.62
N LEU A 452 3.30 42.02 4.73
CA LEU A 452 4.51 42.65 5.25
C LEU A 452 4.92 43.72 4.23
N ASP A 453 4.44 44.94 4.43
CA ASP A 453 4.86 46.12 3.68
C ASP A 453 6.35 46.35 3.93
N TRP A 454 7.20 45.78 3.06
CA TRP A 454 8.62 46.11 3.00
C TRP A 454 8.86 47.52 2.40
N GLY A 455 7.83 48.36 2.35
CA GLY A 455 7.86 49.76 1.93
C GLY A 455 8.31 50.73 3.01
N SER A 456 9.62 50.97 3.07
CA SER A 456 10.23 52.24 3.49
C SER A 456 9.99 52.75 4.93
N GLY A 457 10.75 52.19 5.87
CA GLY A 457 11.39 52.98 6.93
C GLY A 457 10.95 52.66 8.36
N PHE A 458 11.97 52.66 9.23
CA PHE A 458 11.96 52.56 10.70
C PHE A 458 12.01 51.16 11.31
N TRP A 459 13.22 50.83 11.79
CA TRP A 459 13.46 49.89 12.87
C TRP A 459 12.59 50.25 14.08
N GLY A 460 11.63 49.40 14.44
CA GLY A 460 10.74 49.63 15.57
C GLY A 460 10.03 48.36 16.04
N GLN A 461 10.69 47.61 16.93
CA GLN A 461 10.15 46.68 17.93
C GLN A 461 8.80 46.00 17.62
N ALA A 462 8.85 44.73 17.20
CA ALA A 462 7.74 43.80 17.40
C ALA A 462 7.60 43.52 18.91
N GLN A 463 6.48 43.93 19.50
CA GLN A 463 5.97 43.31 20.72
C GLN A 463 4.95 42.26 20.30
N TRP A 464 5.27 41.01 20.55
CA TRP A 464 4.32 39.90 20.59
C TRP A 464 3.29 40.18 21.71
N GLN A 465 2.00 40.16 21.38
CA GLN A 465 0.93 39.94 22.36
C GLN A 465 0.27 38.61 22.07
#